data_AF-A0A1Y4SHK4-F1
#
_entry.id   AF-A0A1Y4SHK4-F1
#
_cell.length_a   1.000
_cell.length_b   1.000
_cell.length_c   1.000
_cell.angle_alpha   90.00
_cell.angle_beta   90.00
_cell.angle_gamma   90.00
#
_symmetry.space_group_name_H-M   'P 1'
#
loop_
_entity.id
_entity.type
_entity.pdbx_description
1 polymer ?
#
loop_
_entity_poly.entity_id
_entity_poly.type
_entity_poly.pdbx_seq_one_letter_code
_entity_poly.pdbx_strand_id
1 'polypeptide(L)' 'MRSVVLEPGKTNVCGICGAKEPFIEYKELEGIHFIWCNKCHTISFFKPPQNEMKKHLIENEMNSYPLKKEP' A
#
# COMPACT_ATOMS: atom_id res chain seq x y z
N MET A 1 3.11 -1.72 -10.45
CA MET A 1 3.04 -2.17 -9.04
C MET A 1 1.97 -3.23 -8.87
N ARG A 2 2.14 -4.18 -7.93
CA ARG A 2 1.06 -5.11 -7.53
C ARG A 2 0.34 -4.55 -6.31
N SER A 3 -0.99 -4.61 -6.29
CA SER A 3 -1.82 -4.21 -5.15
C SER A 3 -2.87 -5.27 -4.83
N VAL A 4 -3.27 -5.35 -3.56
CA VAL A 4 -4.17 -6.39 -3.02
C VAL A 4 -5.09 -5.76 -1.97
N VAL A 5 -6.31 -6.27 -1.84
CA VAL A 5 -7.20 -5.94 -0.73
C VAL A 5 -7.01 -6.98 0.37
N LEU A 6 -6.74 -6.53 1.59
CA LEU A 6 -6.61 -7.40 2.75
C LEU A 6 -7.96 -8.01 3.13
N GLU A 7 -7.93 -9.27 3.56
CA GLU A 7 -9.10 -9.90 4.13
C GLU A 7 -9.52 -9.18 5.43
N PRO A 8 -10.83 -9.12 5.74
CA PRO A 8 -11.30 -8.54 6.99
C PRO A 8 -10.59 -9.15 8.20
N GLY A 9 -10.12 -8.31 9.11
CA GLY A 9 -9.38 -8.74 10.31
C GLY A 9 -7.86 -8.90 10.12
N LYS A 10 -7.36 -8.93 8.88
CA LYS A 10 -5.92 -8.82 8.62
C LYS A 10 -5.52 -7.35 8.64
N THR A 11 -4.91 -6.94 9.73
CA THR A 11 -4.24 -5.64 9.88
C THR A 11 -2.74 -5.86 10.08
N ASN A 12 -1.95 -4.83 9.84
CA ASN A 12 -0.54 -4.80 10.19
C ASN A 12 0.34 -5.84 9.46
N VAL A 13 -0.02 -6.16 8.22
CA VAL A 13 0.72 -7.10 7.37
C VAL A 13 0.59 -6.75 5.90
N CYS A 14 1.65 -6.95 5.13
CA CYS A 14 1.60 -6.89 3.68
C CYS A 14 0.80 -8.09 3.13
N GLY A 15 -0.25 -7.81 2.36
CA GLY A 15 -1.11 -8.82 1.74
C GLY A 15 -0.44 -9.63 0.62
N ILE A 16 0.74 -9.22 0.15
CA ILE A 16 1.48 -9.92 -0.91
C ILE A 16 2.56 -10.86 -0.34
N CYS A 17 3.44 -10.35 0.53
CA CYS A 17 4.61 -11.10 1.00
C CYS A 17 4.56 -11.47 2.49
N GLY A 18 3.51 -11.07 3.22
CA GLY A 18 3.35 -11.36 4.64
C GLY A 18 4.28 -10.55 5.56
N ALA A 19 5.02 -9.56 5.05
CA ALA A 19 5.90 -8.73 5.86
C ALA A 19 5.09 -7.89 6.87
N LYS A 20 5.65 -7.71 8.07
CA LYS A 20 5.13 -6.84 9.13
C LYS A 20 6.11 -5.70 9.40
N GLU A 21 5.91 -4.96 10.49
CA GLU A 21 6.89 -3.96 10.95
C GLU A 21 8.29 -4.60 11.13
N PRO A 22 9.37 -3.88 10.83
CA PRO A 22 9.43 -2.48 10.38
C PRO A 22 9.31 -2.30 8.86
N PHE A 23 8.99 -3.35 8.10
CA PHE A 23 9.00 -3.32 6.64
C PHE A 23 7.74 -2.71 6.01
N ILE A 24 6.71 -2.44 6.81
CA ILE A 24 5.45 -1.87 6.35
C ILE A 24 5.26 -0.46 6.91
N GLU A 25 4.62 0.40 6.13
CA GLU A 25 4.21 1.76 6.51
C GLU A 25 2.72 1.93 6.30
N TYR A 26 2.04 2.54 7.26
CA TYR A 26 0.66 3.00 7.06
C TYR A 26 0.67 4.33 6.33
N LYS A 27 -0.15 4.42 5.31
CA LYS A 27 -0.28 5.61 4.47
C LYS A 27 -1.75 5.94 4.26
N GLU A 28 -1.99 7.23 4.08
CA GLU A 28 -3.28 7.77 3.70
C GLU A 28 -3.08 8.69 2.50
N LEU A 29 -3.93 8.55 1.49
CA LEU A 29 -3.98 9.45 0.34
C LEU A 29 -5.43 9.62 -0.10
N GLU A 30 -5.90 10.86 -0.25
CA GLU A 30 -7.29 11.16 -0.67
C GLU A 30 -8.36 10.45 0.18
N GLY A 31 -8.09 10.30 1.49
CA GLY A 31 -8.94 9.60 2.47
C GLY A 31 -8.88 8.07 2.41
N ILE A 32 -8.07 7.50 1.53
CA ILE A 32 -7.89 6.05 1.40
C ILE A 32 -6.69 5.62 2.23
N HIS A 33 -6.96 4.76 3.20
CA HIS A 33 -5.94 4.15 4.05
C HIS A 33 -5.42 2.87 3.42
N PHE A 34 -4.10 2.70 3.39
CA PHE A 34 -3.44 1.51 2.86
C PHE A 34 -2.09 1.28 3.54
N ILE A 35 -1.55 0.08 3.33
CA ILE A 35 -0.20 -0.30 3.76
C ILE A 35 0.71 -0.25 2.54
N TRP A 36 1.83 0.44 2.68
CA TRP A 36 2.98 0.31 1.79
C TRP A 36 3.97 -0.71 2.37
N CYS A 37 4.49 -1.61 1.53
CA CYS A 37 5.53 -2.54 1.93
C CYS A 37 6.87 -2.17 1.29
N ASN A 38 7.85 -1.78 2.11
CA ASN A 38 9.22 -1.51 1.67
C ASN A 38 10.01 -2.76 1.28
N LYS A 39 9.55 -3.96 1.68
CA LYS A 39 10.24 -5.22 1.33
C LYS A 39 9.99 -5.63 -0.12
N CYS A 40 8.76 -5.50 -0.61
CA CYS A 40 8.38 -5.94 -1.95
C CYS A 40 7.77 -4.84 -2.82
N HIS A 41 7.75 -3.59 -2.33
CA HIS A 41 7.26 -2.42 -3.04
C HIS A 41 5.84 -2.59 -3.58
N THR A 42 4.93 -3.02 -2.70
CA THR A 42 3.51 -3.24 -3.02
C THR A 42 2.58 -2.54 -2.04
N ILE A 43 1.33 -2.37 -2.47
CA ILE A 43 0.26 -1.78 -1.68
C ILE A 43 -0.69 -2.87 -1.18
N SER A 44 -1.10 -2.78 0.07
CA SER A 44 -2.21 -3.57 0.62
C SER A 44 -3.32 -2.63 1.10
N PHE A 45 -4.48 -2.69 0.47
CA PHE A 45 -5.64 -1.88 0.83
C PHE A 45 -6.44 -2.55 1.94
N PHE A 46 -6.89 -1.78 2.94
CA PHE A 46 -7.78 -2.32 3.99
C PHE A 46 -9.23 -2.52 3.52
N LYS A 47 -9.63 -1.79 2.48
CA LYS A 47 -10.95 -1.85 1.86
C LYS A 47 -10.78 -1.82 0.35
N PRO A 48 -11.67 -2.46 -0.43
CA PRO A 48 -11.62 -2.35 -1.87
C PRO A 48 -11.76 -0.88 -2.29
N PRO A 49 -10.84 -0.37 -3.13
CA PRO A 49 -10.95 1.00 -3.62
C PRO A 49 -12.26 1.15 -4.39
N GLN A 50 -13.07 2.15 -4.01
CA GLN A 50 -14.39 2.38 -4.60
C GLN A 50 -14.32 2.97 -6.02
N ASN A 51 -13.13 3.39 -6.45
CA ASN A 51 -12.90 4.04 -7.73
C ASN A 51 -11.52 3.64 -8.29
N GLU A 52 -11.48 3.15 -9.53
CA GLU A 52 -10.24 2.75 -10.20
C GLU A 52 -9.27 3.91 -10.42
N MET A 53 -9.76 5.13 -10.69
CA MET A 53 -8.90 6.31 -10.81
C MET A 53 -8.14 6.57 -9.51
N LYS A 54 -8.81 6.45 -8.35
CA LYS A 54 -8.17 6.64 -7.05
C LYS A 54 -7.13 5.55 -6.79
N LYS A 55 -7.43 4.30 -7.16
CA LYS A 55 -6.47 3.20 -7.09
C LYS A 55 -5.21 3.52 -7.91
N HIS A 56 -5.37 3.93 -9.17
CA HIS A 56 -4.25 4.27 -10.05
C HIS A 56 -3.45 5.47 -9.55
N LEU A 57 -4.11 6.48 -8.98
CA LEU A 57 -3.44 7.62 -8.36
C LEU A 57 -2.51 7.17 -7.22
N ILE A 58 -3.00 6.30 -6.33
CA ILE A 58 -2.20 5.75 -5.23
C ILE A 58 -1.05 4.89 -5.78
N GLU A 59 -1.32 4.00 -6.74
CA GLU A 59 -0.29 3.16 -7.35
C GLU A 59 0.81 4.00 -8.01
N ASN A 60 0.46 5.08 -8.70
CA ASN A 60 1.40 5.99 -9.34
C ASN A 60 2.26 6.74 -8.31
N GLU A 61 1.64 7.31 -7.27
CA GLU A 61 2.37 7.99 -6.20
C GLU A 61 3.36 7.05 -5.52
N MET A 62 2.94 5.81 -5.23
CA MET A 62 3.78 4.82 -4.57
C MET A 62 4.85 4.22 -5.48
N ASN A 63 4.66 4.19 -6.80
CA ASN A 63 5.74 3.80 -7.73
C ASN A 63 6.94 4.75 -7.64
N SER A 64 6.69 6.04 -7.41
CA SER A 64 7.74 7.07 -7.24
C SER A 64 8.26 7.18 -5.81
N TYR A 65 7.57 6.59 -4.83
CA TYR A 65 7.89 6.74 -3.41
C TYR A 65 9.29 6.22 -2.99
N PRO A 66 9.78 5.06 -3.49
CA PRO A 66 11.15 4.61 -3.19
C PRO A 66 12.22 5.63 -3.60
N LEU A 67 12.02 6.30 -4.74
CA LEU A 67 12.95 7.30 -5.28
C LEU A 67 12.93 8.60 -4.47
N LYS A 68 11.80 8.93 -3.84
CA LYS A 68 11.66 10.10 -2.95
C LYS A 68 12.27 9.88 -1.57
N LYS A 69 12.68 8.65 -1.23
CA LYS A 69 13.31 8.29 0.05
C LYS A 69 14.83 8.29 0.02
N GLU A 70 15.45 8.50 -1.15
CA GLU A 70 16.88 8.80 -1.21
C GLU A 70 17.09 10.29 -0.85
N PRO A 71 17.82 10.61 0.23
CA PRO A 71 18.26 11.97 0.52
C PRO A 71 19.30 12.47 -0.49
#